data_AF-A0A1I3YY59-F1
#
_entry.id   AF-A0A1I3YY59-F1
#
_cell.length_a   1.000
_cell.length_b   1.000
_cell.length_c   1.000
_cell.angle_alpha   90.00
_cell.angle_beta   90.00
_cell.angle_gamma   90.00
#
_symmetry.space_group_name_H-M   'P 1'
#
loop_
_entity.id
_entity.type
_entity.pdbx_description
1 polymer ?
#
loop_
_entity_poly.entity_id
_entity_poly.type
_entity_poly.pdbx_seq_one_letter_code
_entity_poly.pdbx_strand_id
1 'polypeptide(L)' 'MLNVLLQHPYTGHRTARPGILRMVVSPYPYAITYCVMGDEIVVLGVRHTARRPLA' A
#
# COMPACT_ATOMS: atom_id res chain seq x y z
N MET A 1 12.59 1.54 2.37
CA MET A 1 11.43 2.30 1.86
C MET A 1 10.14 2.00 2.64
N LEU A 2 9.80 0.75 2.95
CA LEU A 2 8.61 0.41 3.77
C LEU A 2 8.60 1.10 5.16
N ASN A 3 9.77 1.32 5.76
CA ASN A 3 9.94 2.05 7.02
C ASN A 3 9.32 3.46 7.03
N VAL A 4 9.13 4.09 5.85
CA VAL A 4 8.44 5.39 5.74
C VAL A 4 7.02 5.31 6.26
N LEU A 5 6.36 4.15 6.18
CA LEU A 5 5.01 3.98 6.73
C LEU A 5 4.96 4.11 8.25
N LEU A 6 6.05 3.82 8.96
CA LEU A 6 6.12 3.98 10.41
C LEU A 6 6.19 5.46 10.82
N GLN A 7 6.77 6.30 9.98
CA GLN A 7 6.93 7.74 10.25
C GLN A 7 5.82 8.58 9.62
N HIS A 8 5.31 8.13 8.47
CA HIS A 8 4.24 8.80 7.72
C HIS A 8 3.24 7.75 7.18
N PRO A 9 2.37 7.20 8.04
CA PRO A 9 1.46 6.12 7.67
C PRO A 9 0.46 6.52 6.58
N TYR A 10 0.19 7.82 6.43
CA TYR A 10 -0.75 8.37 5.44
C TYR A 10 -0.11 8.72 4.09
N THR A 11 1.16 8.35 3.82
CA THR A 11 1.87 8.64 2.56
C THR A 11 1.21 7.98 1.32
N GLY A 12 0.41 6.93 1.50
CA GLY A 12 -0.20 6.20 0.40
C GLY A 12 -1.29 6.97 -0.35
N HIS A 13 -1.52 6.61 -1.61
CA HIS A 13 -2.63 7.15 -2.39
C HIS A 13 -3.96 6.57 -1.92
N ARG A 14 -4.95 7.41 -1.66
CA ARG A 14 -6.31 6.97 -1.31
C ARG A 14 -6.91 6.15 -2.45
N THR A 15 -7.54 5.04 -2.12
CA THR A 15 -8.32 4.26 -3.09
C THR A 15 -9.79 4.69 -3.05
N ALA A 16 -10.62 4.13 -3.94
CA ALA A 16 -12.06 4.37 -3.91
C ALA A 16 -12.73 3.89 -2.60
N ARG A 17 -12.07 3.02 -1.84
CA ARG A 17 -12.55 2.55 -0.53
C ARG A 17 -12.01 3.49 0.57
N PRO A 18 -12.89 4.07 1.41
CA PRO A 18 -12.48 4.93 2.51
C PRO A 18 -11.51 4.22 3.45
N GLY A 19 -10.48 4.93 3.92
CA GLY A 19 -9.49 4.41 4.85
C GLY A 19 -8.48 3.42 4.23
N ILE A 20 -8.63 3.04 2.96
CA ILE A 20 -7.70 2.18 2.25
C ILE A 20 -6.74 3.01 1.41
N LEU A 21 -5.45 2.83 1.70
CA LEU A 21 -4.33 3.48 1.06
C LEU A 21 -3.56 2.47 0.19
N ARG A 22 -2.93 2.98 -0.86
CA ARG A 22 -2.08 2.20 -1.75
C ARG A 22 -0.74 2.89 -1.94
N MET A 23 0.35 2.17 -1.69
CA MET A 23 1.71 2.65 -1.91
C MET A 23 2.42 1.75 -2.94
N VAL A 24 3.14 2.36 -3.88
CA VAL A 24 4.04 1.64 -4.79
C VAL A 24 5.44 1.63 -4.18
N VAL A 25 6.06 0.46 -4.13
CA VAL A 25 7.34 0.23 -3.44
C VAL A 25 8.49 0.28 -4.43
N SER A 26 9.08 1.45 -4.66
CA SER A 26 10.32 1.58 -5.43
C SER A 26 11.47 0.78 -4.77
N PRO A 27 12.40 0.18 -5.54
CA PRO A 27 12.52 0.21 -7.02
C PRO A 27 11.68 -0.86 -7.75
N TYR A 28 11.01 -1.76 -7.03
CA TYR A 28 10.33 -2.89 -7.64
C TYR A 28 8.86 -2.56 -7.96
N PRO A 29 8.27 -3.14 -9.01
CA PRO A 29 6.89 -2.85 -9.39
C PRO A 29 5.90 -3.60 -8.48
N TYR A 30 5.93 -3.34 -7.17
CA TYR A 30 4.94 -3.85 -6.21
C TYR A 30 4.09 -2.71 -5.66
N ALA A 31 2.79 -2.95 -5.52
CA ALA A 31 1.88 -2.08 -4.80
C ALA A 31 1.36 -2.78 -3.56
N ILE A 32 1.54 -2.14 -2.41
CA ILE A 32 0.99 -2.54 -1.13
C ILE A 32 -0.33 -1.79 -0.93
N THR A 33 -1.39 -2.53 -0.64
CA THR A 33 -2.68 -1.98 -0.22
C THR A 33 -2.80 -2.19 1.28
N TYR A 34 -3.06 -1.12 2.03
CA TYR A 34 -3.08 -1.16 3.48
C TYR A 34 -4.08 -0.14 4.05
N CYS A 35 -4.44 -0.29 5.32
CA CYS A 35 -5.17 0.72 6.07
C CYS A 35 -4.45 1.03 7.38
N VAL A 36 -4.76 2.20 7.95
CA VAL A 36 -4.23 2.64 9.25
C VAL A 36 -5.38 2.55 10.25
N MET A 37 -5.21 1.72 11.27
CA MET A 37 -6.21 1.46 12.31
C MET A 37 -5.60 1.79 13.66
N GLY A 38 -5.89 2.99 14.18
CA GLY A 38 -5.24 3.47 15.41
C GLY A 38 -3.74 3.61 15.21
N ASP A 39 -2.98 2.82 15.99
CA ASP A 39 -1.51 2.78 15.95
C ASP A 39 -0.95 1.63 15.08
N GLU A 40 -1.84 0.91 14.38
CA GLU A 40 -1.47 -0.25 13.57
C GLU A 40 -1.65 0.02 12.07
N ILE A 41 -0.77 -0.61 11.29
CA ILE A 41 -0.81 -0.60 9.83
C ILE A 41 -1.17 -2.01 9.38
N VAL A 42 -2.40 -2.19 8.90
CA VAL A 42 -2.89 -3.49 8.44
C VAL A 42 -2.68 -3.60 6.94
N VAL A 43 -1.78 -4.50 6.54
CA VAL A 43 -1.53 -4.79 5.12
C VAL A 43 -2.61 -5.72 4.60
N LEU A 44 -3.43 -5.20 3.68
CA LEU A 44 -4.55 -5.95 3.07
C LEU A 44 -4.08 -6.81 1.90
N GLY A 45 -2.99 -6.42 1.24
CA GLY A 45 -2.43 -7.23 0.16
C GLY A 45 -1.25 -6.57 -0.55
N VAL A 46 -0.46 -7.42 -1.20
CA VAL A 46 0.70 -7.03 -1.99
C VAL A 46 0.52 -7.56 -3.41
N ARG A 47 0.52 -6.68 -4.40
CA ARG A 47 0.41 -7.06 -5.83
C ARG A 47 1.60 -6.59 -6.62
N HIS A 48 2.01 -7.35 -7.61
CA HIS A 48 2.98 -6.92 -8.60
C HIS A 48 2.25 -6.07 -9.67
N THR A 49 2.57 -4.79 -9.79
CA THR A 49 1.87 -3.83 -10.68
C THR A 49 2.22 -4.05 -12.15
N ALA A 50 3.44 -4.48 -12.46
CA ALA A 50 3.85 -4.74 -13.83
C ALA A 50 3.38 -6.10 -14.36
N ARG A 51 2.87 -6.98 -13.50
CA ARG A 51 2.25 -8.23 -13.93
C ARG A 51 0.76 -7.96 -13.97
N ARG A 52 0.16 -8.11 -15.15
CA ARG A 52 -1.29 -8.21 -15.29
C ARG A 52 -1.60 -9.69 -15.46
N PRO A 53 -1.97 -10.43 -14.39
CA PRO A 53 -2.50 -11.76 -14.59
C PRO A 53 -3.71 -11.61 -15.51
N LEU A 54 -3.64 -12.20 -16.70
CA LEU A 54 -4.82 -12.42 -17.51
C LEU A 54 -5.63 -13.48 -16.75
N ALA A 55 -6.79 -13.06 -16.25
CA ALA A 55 -7.78 -13.96 -15.68
C ALA A 55 -8.41 -14.79 -16.80
#